data_AF-A0A0J1YM82-F1
#
_entry.id   AF-A0A0J1YM82-F1
#
_cell.length_a   1.000
_cell.length_b   1.000
_cell.length_c   1.000
_cell.angle_alpha   90.00
_cell.angle_beta   90.00
_cell.angle_gamma   90.00
#
_symmetry.space_group_name_H-M   'P 1'
#
loop_
_entity.id
_entity.type
_entity.pdbx_description
1 polymer ?
#
loop_
_entity_poly.entity_id
_entity_poly.type
_entity_poly.pdbx_seq_one_letter_code
_entity_poly.pdbx_strand_id
1 'polypeptide(L)'
;MNQKLIQTVISECHRIEEDALYSSKSHYNVSDRWDKLNLWFGVPLAILTALSGIAAIKSTANAVVAISITATILTALNTSLNPSKRAALHKSAANEYNKLKNEVRIFREILTSNFDFTDKTLIEKLTSYSDRRNQLNSSSPNIPRWAYEKTQRDVNQGFTKYNIDKE
;
A
#
# COMPACT_ATOMS: atom_id res chain seq x y z
N MET A 1 -17.40 -25.17 23.66
CA MET A 1 -16.78 -23.83 23.55
C MET A 1 -17.65 -22.78 24.23
N ASN A 2 -17.04 -21.76 24.81
CA ASN A 2 -17.77 -20.62 25.35
C ASN A 2 -18.36 -19.77 24.20
N GLN A 3 -19.68 -19.84 23.96
CA GLN A 3 -20.33 -19.09 22.88
C GLN A 3 -20.08 -17.57 22.94
N LYS A 4 -19.98 -17.00 24.14
CA LYS A 4 -19.66 -15.58 24.33
C LYS A 4 -18.24 -15.26 23.86
N LEU A 5 -17.28 -16.16 24.10
CA LEU A 5 -15.90 -16.01 23.62
C LEU A 5 -15.85 -16.02 22.09
N ILE A 6 -16.53 -16.96 21.43
CA ILE A 6 -16.58 -17.04 19.95
C ILE A 6 -17.09 -15.72 19.36
N GLN A 7 -18.22 -15.22 19.86
CA GLN A 7 -18.80 -13.96 19.36
C GLN A 7 -17.86 -12.77 19.57
N THR A 8 -17.11 -12.75 20.68
CA THR A 8 -16.11 -11.73 20.95
C THR A 8 -14.96 -11.82 19.94
N VAL A 9 -14.46 -13.02 19.66
CA VAL A 9 -13.38 -13.25 18.68
C VAL A 9 -13.81 -12.86 17.27
N ILE A 10 -15.04 -13.20 16.87
CA ILE A 10 -15.59 -12.82 15.56
C ILE A 10 -15.68 -11.30 15.42
N SER A 11 -16.19 -10.60 16.45
CA SER A 11 -16.25 -9.14 16.48
C SER A 11 -14.87 -8.50 16.34
N GLU A 12 -13.87 -9.01 17.05
CA GLU A 12 -12.50 -8.49 16.96
C GLU A 12 -11.86 -8.78 15.60
N CYS A 13 -12.16 -9.93 14.99
CA CYS A 13 -11.73 -10.23 13.62
C CYS A 13 -12.30 -9.21 12.62
N HIS A 14 -13.58 -8.86 12.71
CA HIS A 14 -14.17 -7.81 11.88
C HIS A 14 -13.43 -6.47 12.01
N ARG A 15 -13.08 -6.05 13.23
CA ARG A 15 -12.35 -4.80 13.48
C ARG A 15 -10.94 -4.84 12.86
N ILE A 16 -10.21 -5.94 13.04
CA ILE A 16 -8.88 -6.09 12.45
C ILE A 16 -8.95 -6.13 10.92
N GLU A 17 -9.96 -6.80 10.34
CA GLU A 17 -10.17 -6.83 8.89
C GLU A 17 -10.46 -5.44 8.32
N GLU A 18 -11.32 -4.66 8.99
CA GLU A 18 -11.63 -3.29 8.58
C GLU A 18 -10.37 -2.41 8.62
N ASP A 19 -9.66 -2.39 9.76
CA ASP A 19 -8.41 -1.64 9.90
C ASP A 19 -7.39 -2.01 8.81
N ALA A 20 -7.19 -3.32 8.59
CA ALA A 20 -6.24 -3.83 7.61
C ALA A 20 -6.67 -3.50 6.17
N LEU A 21 -7.97 -3.51 5.86
CA LEU A 21 -8.50 -3.09 4.57
C LEU A 21 -8.19 -1.62 4.29
N TYR A 22 -8.50 -0.74 5.25
CA TYR A 22 -8.28 0.69 5.11
C TYR A 22 -6.79 1.02 4.97
N SER A 23 -5.94 0.42 5.80
CA SER A 23 -4.49 0.60 5.72
C SER A 23 -3.91 0.08 4.40
N SER A 24 -4.31 -1.12 3.98
CA SER A 24 -3.83 -1.73 2.73
C SER A 24 -4.16 -0.87 1.51
N LYS A 25 -5.44 -0.52 1.30
CA LYS A 25 -5.85 0.28 0.14
C LYS A 25 -5.25 1.68 0.15
N SER A 26 -5.10 2.29 1.32
CA SER A 26 -4.48 3.61 1.43
C SER A 26 -3.00 3.53 1.05
N HIS A 27 -2.28 2.50 1.48
CA HIS A 27 -0.90 2.29 1.03
C HIS A 27 -0.77 1.99 -0.47
N TYR A 28 -1.67 1.22 -1.07
CA TYR A 28 -1.69 1.05 -2.53
C TYR A 28 -1.91 2.39 -3.26
N ASN A 29 -2.83 3.22 -2.77
CA ASN A 29 -3.08 4.55 -3.33
C ASN A 29 -1.82 5.43 -3.31
N VAL A 30 -1.05 5.38 -2.22
CA VAL A 30 0.22 6.12 -2.09
C VAL A 30 1.30 5.53 -3.00
N SER A 31 1.41 4.20 -3.05
CA SER A 31 2.36 3.48 -3.88
C SER A 31 2.18 3.84 -5.36
N ASP A 32 0.96 3.75 -5.88
CA ASP A 32 0.61 4.08 -7.27
C ASP A 32 0.98 5.54 -7.62
N ARG A 33 0.77 6.48 -6.70
CA ARG A 33 1.16 7.88 -6.92
C ARG A 33 2.68 8.05 -7.02
N TRP A 34 3.45 7.37 -6.17
CA TRP A 34 4.90 7.43 -6.24
C TRP A 34 5.46 6.70 -7.47
N ASP A 35 4.85 5.59 -7.89
CA ASP A 35 5.21 4.91 -9.14
C ASP A 35 5.00 5.82 -10.35
N LYS A 36 3.86 6.53 -10.41
CA LYS A 36 3.59 7.53 -11.45
C LYS A 36 4.59 8.68 -11.43
N LEU A 37 4.93 9.19 -10.24
CA LEU A 37 5.96 10.23 -10.12
C LEU A 37 7.34 9.73 -10.56
N ASN A 38 7.71 8.49 -10.24
CA ASN A 38 8.96 7.89 -10.69
C ASN A 38 9.05 7.85 -12.22
N LEU A 39 7.97 7.45 -12.90
CA LEU A 39 7.91 7.49 -14.37
C LEU A 39 7.97 8.93 -14.91
N TRP A 40 7.30 9.87 -14.24
CA TRP A 40 7.31 11.28 -14.61
C TRP A 40 8.71 11.93 -14.50
N PHE A 41 9.56 11.48 -13.58
CA PHE A 41 10.96 11.90 -13.53
C PHE A 41 11.85 11.13 -14.51
N GLY A 42 11.69 9.81 -14.57
CA GLY A 42 12.58 8.94 -15.36
C GLY A 42 12.46 9.14 -16.87
N VAL A 43 11.23 9.27 -17.39
CA VAL A 43 11.00 9.38 -18.84
C VAL A 43 11.56 10.69 -19.41
N PRO A 44 11.25 11.88 -18.87
CA PRO A 44 11.84 13.12 -19.36
C PRO A 44 13.35 13.18 -19.20
N LEU A 45 13.91 12.58 -18.12
CA LEU A 45 15.36 12.51 -17.94
C LEU A 45 16.04 11.70 -19.05
N ALA A 46 15.47 10.55 -19.42
CA ALA A 46 15.97 9.74 -20.52
C ALA A 46 15.92 10.49 -21.86
N ILE A 47 14.81 11.19 -22.13
CA ILE A 47 14.64 12.02 -23.34
C ILE A 47 15.67 13.16 -23.38
N LEU A 48 15.83 13.90 -22.29
CA LEU A 48 16.79 15.00 -22.20
C LEU A 48 18.23 14.50 -22.41
N THR A 49 18.57 13.35 -21.84
CA THR A 49 19.91 12.75 -22.01
C THR A 49 20.17 12.39 -23.47
N ALA A 50 19.19 11.79 -24.16
CA ALA A 50 19.29 11.49 -25.58
C ALA A 50 19.42 12.76 -26.45
N LEU A 51 18.62 13.80 -26.17
CA LEU A 51 18.68 15.08 -26.87
C LEU A 51 20.01 15.81 -26.63
N SER A 52 20.59 15.70 -25.43
CA SER A 52 21.90 16.27 -25.09
C SER A 52 23.00 15.69 -25.99
N GLY A 53 22.99 14.37 -26.19
CA GLY A 53 23.93 13.70 -27.08
C GLY A 53 23.84 14.19 -28.53
N ILE A 54 22.63 14.38 -29.04
CA ILE A 54 22.40 14.92 -30.40
C ILE A 54 22.87 16.38 -30.49
N ALA A 55 22.56 17.21 -29.48
CA ALA A 55 22.95 18.62 -29.44
C ALA A 55 24.48 18.79 -29.38
N ALA A 56 25.17 17.90 -28.66
CA ALA A 56 26.63 17.88 -28.60
C ALA A 56 27.24 17.59 -29.97
N ILE A 57 26.71 16.61 -30.71
CA ILE A 57 27.15 16.29 -32.08
C ILE A 57 26.94 17.47 -33.04
N LYS A 58 25.82 18.20 -32.90
CA LYS A 58 25.52 19.38 -33.72
C LYS A 58 26.23 20.67 -33.27
N SER A 59 27.09 20.60 -32.25
CA SER A 59 27.84 21.74 -31.70
C SER A 59 26.97 22.93 -31.25
N THR A 60 25.72 22.66 -30.82
CA THR A 60 24.81 23.70 -30.33
C THR A 60 25.02 23.95 -28.83
N ALA A 61 26.03 24.74 -28.47
CA ALA A 61 26.48 24.93 -27.09
C ALA A 61 25.36 25.36 -26.12
N ASN A 62 24.54 26.35 -26.50
CA ASN A 62 23.45 26.84 -25.64
C ASN A 62 22.40 25.75 -25.35
N ALA A 63 22.10 24.89 -26.34
CA ALA A 63 21.15 23.80 -26.17
C ALA A 63 21.71 22.72 -25.23
N VAL A 64 23.00 22.38 -25.37
CA VAL A 64 23.68 21.43 -24.47
C VAL A 64 23.65 21.92 -23.02
N VAL A 65 23.94 23.20 -22.79
CA VAL A 65 23.91 23.80 -21.44
C VAL A 65 22.49 23.76 -20.85
N ALA A 66 21.47 24.19 -21.60
CA ALA A 66 20.09 24.20 -21.12
C ALA A 66 19.57 22.79 -20.79
N ILE A 67 19.85 21.81 -21.65
CA ILE A 67 19.47 20.41 -21.43
C ILE A 67 20.18 19.84 -20.21
N SER A 68 21.48 20.13 -20.05
CA SER A 68 22.28 19.62 -18.93
C SER A 68 21.78 20.16 -17.59
N ILE A 69 21.50 21.48 -17.49
CA ILE A 69 20.94 22.09 -16.27
C ILE A 69 19.61 21.42 -15.90
N THR A 70 18.73 21.24 -16.89
CA THR A 70 17.42 20.62 -16.67
C THR A 70 17.55 19.16 -16.22
N ALA A 71 18.43 18.39 -16.87
CA ALA A 71 18.70 17.00 -16.50
C ALA A 71 19.29 16.89 -15.09
N THR A 72 20.20 17.79 -14.70
CA THR A 72 20.76 17.83 -13.34
C THR A 72 19.69 18.12 -12.30
N ILE A 73 18.80 19.10 -12.52
CA ILE A 73 17.69 19.41 -11.60
C ILE A 73 16.78 18.19 -11.45
N LEU A 74 16.41 17.55 -12.56
CA LEU A 74 15.53 16.39 -12.56
C LEU A 74 16.16 15.19 -11.85
N THR A 75 17.47 14.99 -12.05
CA THR A 75 18.26 13.95 -11.37
C THR A 75 18.34 14.21 -9.86
N ALA A 76 18.57 15.46 -9.45
CA ALA A 76 18.61 15.84 -8.04
C ALA A 76 17.26 15.63 -7.35
N LEU A 77 16.16 15.98 -8.02
CA LEU A 77 14.79 15.71 -7.53
C LEU A 77 14.51 14.21 -7.42
N ASN A 78 14.84 13.43 -8.45
CA ASN A 78 14.62 11.98 -8.43
C ASN A 78 15.44 11.29 -7.32
N THR A 79 16.68 11.75 -7.09
CA THR A 79 17.57 11.19 -6.07
C THR A 79 17.13 11.57 -4.66
N SER A 80 16.79 12.84 -4.43
CA SER A 80 16.36 13.35 -3.11
C SER A 80 14.99 12.83 -2.68
N LEU A 81 14.02 12.78 -3.60
CA LEU A 81 12.68 12.26 -3.31
C LEU A 81 12.65 10.74 -3.27
N ASN A 82 13.46 10.08 -4.11
CA ASN A 82 13.52 8.64 -4.32
C ASN A 82 12.11 8.01 -4.45
N PRO A 83 11.35 8.41 -5.48
CA PRO A 83 9.96 8.01 -5.65
C PRO A 83 9.81 6.49 -5.76
N SER A 84 10.72 5.80 -6.46
CA SER A 84 10.75 4.33 -6.54
C SER A 84 10.83 3.67 -5.16
N LYS A 85 11.74 4.12 -4.28
CA LYS A 85 11.84 3.57 -2.90
C LYS A 85 10.56 3.79 -2.11
N ARG A 86 9.96 4.99 -2.19
CA ARG A 86 8.71 5.30 -1.49
C ARG A 86 7.56 4.44 -1.99
N ALA A 87 7.46 4.25 -3.31
CA ALA A 87 6.45 3.40 -3.91
C ALA A 87 6.58 1.96 -3.42
N ALA A 88 7.80 1.41 -3.40
CA ALA A 88 8.09 0.06 -2.94
C ALA A 88 7.77 -0.14 -1.44
N LEU A 89 8.13 0.82 -0.58
CA LEU A 89 7.84 0.78 0.85
C LEU A 89 6.33 0.71 1.11
N HIS A 90 5.56 1.58 0.45
CA HIS A 90 4.11 1.57 0.57
C HIS A 90 3.48 0.33 -0.05
N LYS A 91 3.99 -0.17 -1.19
CA LYS A 91 3.51 -1.42 -1.80
C LYS A 91 3.71 -2.61 -0.87
N SER A 92 4.87 -2.69 -0.24
CA SER A 92 5.18 -3.74 0.74
C SER A 92 4.23 -3.70 1.93
N ALA A 93 4.03 -2.53 2.55
CA ALA A 93 3.06 -2.36 3.62
C ALA A 93 1.64 -2.73 3.16
N ALA A 94 1.22 -2.29 1.97
CA ALA A 94 -0.09 -2.60 1.41
C ALA A 94 -0.32 -4.12 1.28
N ASN A 95 0.69 -4.84 0.79
CA ASN A 95 0.65 -6.30 0.65
C ASN A 95 0.49 -6.99 2.00
N GLU A 96 1.27 -6.58 3.01
CA GLU A 96 1.24 -7.19 4.34
C GLU A 96 -0.09 -6.96 5.06
N TYR A 97 -0.66 -5.75 4.99
CA TYR A 97 -2.01 -5.51 5.52
C TYR A 97 -3.07 -6.29 4.76
N ASN A 98 -2.96 -6.40 3.42
CA ASN A 98 -3.92 -7.19 2.66
C ASN A 98 -3.86 -8.68 3.03
N LYS A 99 -2.65 -9.19 3.28
CA LYS A 99 -2.42 -10.55 3.74
C LYS A 99 -3.03 -10.77 5.13
N LEU A 100 -2.79 -9.87 6.08
CA LEU A 100 -3.41 -9.90 7.40
C LEU A 100 -4.94 -9.92 7.29
N LYS A 101 -5.52 -9.00 6.50
CA LYS A 101 -6.98 -8.94 6.25
C LYS A 101 -7.52 -10.29 5.76
N ASN A 102 -6.87 -10.89 4.76
CA ASN A 102 -7.31 -12.16 4.20
C ASN A 102 -7.20 -13.32 5.19
N GLU A 103 -6.10 -13.39 5.95
CA GLU A 103 -5.91 -14.43 6.96
C GLU A 103 -6.96 -14.34 8.08
N VAL A 104 -7.25 -13.12 8.56
CA VAL A 104 -8.27 -12.89 9.60
C VAL A 104 -9.67 -13.21 9.07
N ARG A 105 -9.99 -12.79 7.84
CA ARG A 105 -11.26 -13.12 7.18
C ARG A 105 -11.49 -14.63 7.10
N ILE A 106 -10.49 -15.37 6.62
CA ILE A 106 -10.57 -16.84 6.50
C ILE A 106 -10.74 -17.47 7.89
N PHE A 107 -9.98 -17.03 8.88
CA PHE A 107 -10.12 -17.52 10.26
C PHE A 107 -11.54 -17.29 10.80
N ARG A 108 -12.10 -16.09 10.62
CA ARG A 108 -13.47 -15.75 11.01
C ARG A 108 -14.53 -16.61 10.29
N GLU A 109 -14.38 -16.85 8.99
CA GLU A 109 -15.29 -17.68 8.21
C GLU A 109 -15.28 -19.14 8.68
N ILE A 110 -14.10 -19.68 9.00
CA ILE A 110 -13.96 -21.02 9.58
C ILE A 110 -14.64 -21.09 10.95
N LEU A 111 -14.47 -20.07 11.80
CA LEU A 111 -15.15 -20.01 13.09
C LEU A 111 -16.68 -19.99 12.95
N THR A 112 -17.19 -19.27 11.96
CA THR A 112 -18.63 -19.18 11.69
C THR A 112 -19.19 -20.51 11.18
N SER A 113 -18.36 -21.35 10.57
CA SER A 113 -18.72 -22.67 10.05
C SER A 113 -18.72 -23.78 11.12
N ASN A 114 -18.70 -23.43 12.41
CA ASN A 114 -18.70 -24.35 13.56
C ASN A 114 -17.53 -25.35 13.59
N PHE A 115 -16.33 -24.91 13.15
CA PHE A 115 -15.12 -25.72 13.34
C PHE A 115 -14.73 -25.77 14.83
N ASP A 116 -14.34 -26.94 15.31
CA ASP A 116 -14.03 -27.18 16.72
C ASP A 116 -12.65 -26.61 17.08
N PHE A 117 -12.62 -25.48 17.78
CA PHE A 117 -11.41 -24.90 18.36
C PHE A 117 -11.46 -24.94 19.87
N THR A 118 -10.32 -25.13 20.52
CA THR A 118 -10.23 -24.90 21.96
C THR A 118 -10.24 -23.40 22.26
N ASP A 119 -10.81 -23.00 23.39
CA ASP A 119 -10.83 -21.59 23.83
C ASP A 119 -9.40 -21.00 23.87
N LYS A 120 -8.40 -21.80 24.25
CA LYS A 120 -6.98 -21.43 24.22
C LYS A 120 -6.49 -21.10 22.81
N THR A 121 -6.76 -21.96 21.84
CA THR A 121 -6.35 -21.75 20.43
C THR A 121 -6.98 -20.49 19.83
N LEU A 122 -8.24 -20.19 20.19
CA LEU A 122 -8.91 -18.96 19.76
C LEU A 122 -8.18 -17.71 20.24
N ILE A 123 -7.87 -17.67 21.54
CA ILE A 123 -7.18 -16.54 22.17
C ILE A 123 -5.78 -16.37 21.58
N GLU A 124 -5.04 -17.47 21.39
CA GLU A 124 -3.69 -17.44 20.80
C GLU A 124 -3.72 -16.91 19.36
N LYS A 125 -4.67 -17.36 18.53
CA LYS A 125 -4.83 -16.87 17.15
C LYS A 125 -5.19 -15.39 17.11
N LEU A 126 -6.19 -14.96 17.88
CA LEU A 126 -6.59 -13.56 17.92
C LEU A 126 -5.45 -12.65 18.38
N THR A 127 -4.74 -13.06 19.44
CA THR A 127 -3.56 -12.33 19.95
C THR A 127 -2.50 -12.20 18.86
N SER A 128 -2.20 -13.29 18.13
CA SER A 128 -1.21 -13.25 17.04
C SER A 128 -1.58 -12.28 15.91
N TYR A 129 -2.88 -12.18 15.57
CA TYR A 129 -3.34 -11.21 14.55
C TYR A 129 -3.27 -9.78 15.05
N SER A 130 -3.61 -9.54 16.32
CA SER A 130 -3.50 -8.23 16.95
C SER A 130 -2.04 -7.77 17.02
N ASP A 131 -1.12 -8.65 17.43
CA ASP A 131 0.31 -8.36 17.49
C ASP A 131 0.87 -8.06 16.10
N ARG A 132 0.48 -8.84 15.09
CA ARG A 132 0.86 -8.58 13.71
C ARG A 132 0.34 -7.23 13.21
N ARG A 133 -0.91 -6.86 13.53
CA ARG A 133 -1.44 -5.52 13.21
C ARG A 133 -0.61 -4.43 13.86
N ASN A 134 -0.27 -4.57 15.14
CA ASN A 134 0.53 -3.59 15.88
C ASN A 134 1.95 -3.47 15.31
N GLN A 135 2.56 -4.57 14.91
CA GLN A 135 3.85 -4.59 14.23
C GLN A 135 3.79 -3.89 12.87
N LEU A 136 2.74 -4.12 12.08
CA LEU A 136 2.56 -3.42 10.82
C LEU A 136 2.34 -1.92 11.04
N ASN A 137 1.56 -1.53 12.05
CA ASN A 137 1.31 -0.13 12.39
C ASN A 137 2.59 0.61 12.79
N SER A 138 3.52 -0.06 13.49
CA SER A 138 4.78 0.55 13.92
C SER A 138 5.87 0.57 12.84
N SER A 139 5.88 -0.40 11.93
CA SER A 139 6.91 -0.54 10.89
C SER A 139 6.56 0.11 9.55
N SER A 140 5.27 0.38 9.30
CA SER A 140 4.81 0.97 8.05
C SER A 140 5.05 2.47 7.99
N PRO A 141 5.27 3.05 6.80
CA PRO A 141 5.34 4.50 6.66
C PRO A 141 3.98 5.14 6.95
N ASN A 142 3.96 6.44 7.31
CA ASN A 142 2.70 7.14 7.56
C ASN A 142 1.82 7.23 6.31
N ILE A 143 0.52 7.01 6.49
CA ILE A 143 -0.49 7.19 5.45
C ILE A 143 -0.91 8.66 5.39
N PRO A 144 -0.77 9.35 4.25
CA PRO A 144 -1.25 10.72 4.11
C PRO A 144 -2.78 10.75 4.04
N ARG A 145 -3.37 11.85 4.53
CA ARG A 145 -4.83 12.02 4.67
C ARG A 145 -5.59 11.77 3.36
N TRP A 146 -5.10 12.30 2.24
CA TRP A 146 -5.75 12.14 0.94
C TRP A 146 -5.91 10.67 0.51
N ALA A 147 -4.97 9.81 0.90
CA ALA A 147 -5.00 8.40 0.53
C ALA A 147 -6.03 7.64 1.37
N TYR A 148 -6.14 7.99 2.66
CA TYR A 148 -7.17 7.49 3.55
C TYR A 148 -8.57 7.91 3.11
N GLU A 149 -8.76 9.19 2.79
CA GLU A 149 -10.06 9.72 2.29
C GLU A 149 -10.46 9.12 0.95
N LYS A 150 -9.49 8.85 0.06
CA LYS A 150 -9.75 8.09 -1.17
C LYS A 150 -10.24 6.68 -0.85
N THR A 151 -9.55 5.96 0.04
CA THR A 151 -9.97 4.62 0.47
C THR A 151 -11.36 4.62 1.09
N GLN A 152 -11.68 5.59 1.95
CA GLN A 152 -13.00 5.72 2.57
C GLN A 152 -14.10 5.89 1.51
N ARG A 153 -13.85 6.72 0.49
CA ARG A 153 -14.79 6.86 -0.64
C ARG A 153 -14.95 5.55 -1.40
N ASP A 154 -13.86 4.84 -1.71
CA ASP A 154 -13.91 3.57 -2.43
C ASP A 154 -14.67 2.48 -1.65
N VAL A 155 -14.50 2.43 -0.33
CA VAL A 155 -15.21 1.51 0.57
C VAL A 155 -16.70 1.85 0.61
N ASN A 156 -17.06 3.12 0.79
CA ASN A 156 -18.44 3.58 0.84
C ASN A 156 -19.19 3.33 -0.48
N GLN A 157 -18.48 3.37 -1.62
CA GLN A 157 -19.02 3.04 -2.94
C GLN A 157 -19.10 1.52 -3.20
N GLY A 158 -18.63 0.68 -2.26
CA GLY A 158 -18.71 -0.77 -2.38
C GLY A 158 -17.66 -1.41 -3.28
N PHE A 159 -16.60 -0.68 -3.69
CA PHE A 159 -15.51 -1.22 -4.52
C PHE A 159 -14.59 -2.20 -3.78
N THR A 160 -14.85 -2.46 -2.51
CA THR A 160 -14.12 -3.43 -1.69
C THR A 160 -14.93 -4.71 -1.45
N LYS A 161 -16.21 -4.73 -1.79
CA LYS A 161 -17.07 -5.90 -1.65
C LYS A 161 -16.86 -6.83 -2.83
N TYR A 162 -16.80 -8.13 -2.59
CA TYR A 162 -16.77 -9.10 -3.67
C TYR A 162 -18.14 -9.11 -4.36
N ASN A 163 -18.13 -9.08 -5.69
CA ASN A 163 -19.37 -9.18 -6.45
C ASN A 163 -20.02 -10.56 -6.31
N ILE A 164 -19.23 -11.60 -6.00
CA ILE A 164 -19.74 -12.95 -5.73
C ILE A 164 -20.55 -13.06 -4.44
N ASP A 165 -20.40 -12.10 -3.51
CA ASP A 165 -21.13 -12.09 -2.23
C ASP A 165 -22.44 -11.27 -2.32
N LYS A 166 -22.74 -10.68 -3.48
CA LYS A 166 -24.00 -9.96 -3.75
C LYS A 166 -24.98 -10.97 -4.35
N GLU A 167 -25.68 -11.71 -3.50
CA GLU A 167 -26.87 -12.49 -3.91
C GLU A 167 -28.01 -11.57 -4.38
#